data_AF-A0A2T5LM10-F1
#
_entry.id   AF-A0A2T5LM10-F1
#
_cell.length_a   1.000
_cell.length_b   1.000
_cell.length_c   1.000
_cell.angle_alpha   90.00
_cell.angle_beta   90.00
_cell.angle_gamma   90.00
#
_symmetry.space_group_name_H-M   'P 1'
#
loop_
_entity.id
_entity.type
_entity.pdbx_description
1 polymer ?
#
loop_
_entity_poly.entity_id
_entity_poly.type
_entity_poly.pdbx_seq_one_letter_code
_entity_poly.pdbx_strand_id
1 'polypeptide(L)'
;MDREIEKLKKEYEEKQQRKSEREKDAKSKDDSKDKKDPSENNTKKADAENKDEKERDEKIDAIKKEQSTPLSDDSPRIFSLHKNFYQMRIDRLRNVEAAKRSRQRLQDPSFFPSVPSGDI
;
A
#
# COMPACT_ATOMS: atom_id res chain seq x y z
N MET A 1 3.39 15.59 -20.24
CA MET A 1 4.54 14.78 -19.77
C MET A 1 5.16 15.35 -18.51
N ASP A 2 5.74 16.55 -18.51
CA ASP A 2 6.46 17.07 -17.31
C ASP A 2 5.57 17.17 -16.05
N ARG A 3 4.33 17.65 -16.22
CA ARG A 3 3.34 17.72 -15.13
C ARG A 3 2.91 16.35 -14.60
N GLU A 4 3.05 15.29 -15.40
CA GLU A 4 2.70 13.92 -15.01
C GLU A 4 3.89 13.26 -14.30
N ILE A 5 5.10 13.53 -14.77
CA ILE A 5 6.36 13.11 -14.15
C ILE A 5 6.48 13.73 -12.74
N GLU A 6 6.15 15.02 -12.59
CA GLU A 6 6.15 15.69 -11.28
C GLU A 6 5.14 15.07 -10.30
N LYS A 7 3.95 14.68 -10.79
CA LYS A 7 2.95 14.00 -9.95
C LYS A 7 3.43 12.62 -9.52
N LEU A 8 4.03 11.86 -10.43
CA LEU A 8 4.57 10.53 -10.13
C LEU A 8 5.74 10.58 -9.13
N LYS A 9 6.64 11.57 -9.27
CA LYS A 9 7.73 11.79 -8.30
C LYS A 9 7.19 12.11 -6.91
N LYS A 10 6.21 13.02 -6.81
CA LYS A 10 5.57 13.38 -5.54
C LYS A 10 4.84 12.19 -4.90
N GLU A 11 4.10 11.42 -5.69
CA GLU A 11 3.38 10.23 -5.19
C GLU A 11 4.34 9.13 -4.73
N TYR A 12 5.47 8.95 -5.41
CA TYR A 12 6.51 8.01 -5.01
C TYR A 12 7.20 8.41 -3.71
N GLU A 13 7.61 9.68 -3.58
CA GLU A 13 8.22 10.21 -2.36
C GLU A 13 7.26 10.09 -1.17
N GLU A 14 6.00 10.47 -1.32
CA GLU A 14 4.99 10.34 -0.26
C GLU A 14 4.77 8.88 0.15
N LYS A 15 4.77 7.95 -0.81
CA LYS A 15 4.61 6.52 -0.53
C LYS A 15 5.82 5.94 0.21
N GLN A 16 7.04 6.38 -0.12
CA GLN A 16 8.26 5.96 0.59
C GLN A 16 8.30 6.50 2.02
N GLN A 17 7.96 7.77 2.22
CA GLN A 17 7.89 8.36 3.56
C GLN A 17 6.82 7.67 4.43
N ARG A 18 5.64 7.40 3.89
CA ARG A 18 4.60 6.65 4.61
C ARG A 18 5.03 5.22 4.95
N LYS A 19 5.87 4.58 4.12
CA LYS A 19 6.39 3.23 4.41
C LYS A 19 7.42 3.28 5.54
N SER A 20 8.33 4.24 5.51
CA SER A 20 9.36 4.40 6.55
C SER A 20 8.78 4.85 7.90
N GLU A 21 7.76 5.70 7.91
CA GLU A 21 7.03 6.08 9.12
C GLU A 21 6.30 4.89 9.75
N ARG A 22 5.59 4.09 8.94
CA ARG A 22 4.93 2.86 9.42
C ARG A 22 5.91 1.84 10.00
N GLU A 23 7.10 1.73 9.43
CA GLU A 23 8.15 0.83 9.90
C GLU A 23 8.75 1.32 11.23
N LYS A 24 8.95 2.63 11.38
CA LYS A 24 9.38 3.24 12.65
C LYS A 24 8.33 3.12 13.75
N ASP A 25 7.05 3.31 13.42
CA ASP A 25 5.94 3.16 14.37
C ASP A 25 5.69 1.70 14.77
N ALA A 26 5.93 0.75 13.86
CA ALA A 26 5.89 -0.67 14.18
C ALA A 26 7.03 -1.06 15.14
N LYS A 27 8.23 -0.50 14.93
CA LYS A 27 9.40 -0.75 15.78
C LYS A 27 9.27 -0.11 17.17
N SER A 28 8.66 1.08 17.27
CA SER A 28 8.45 1.77 18.57
C SER A 28 7.33 1.17 19.41
N LYS A 29 6.34 0.50 18.80
CA LYS A 29 5.29 -0.23 19.52
C LYS A 29 5.72 -1.59 20.07
N ASP A 30 6.75 -2.21 19.49
CA ASP A 30 7.29 -3.50 19.94
C ASP A 30 8.19 -3.34 21.20
N ASP A 31 8.89 -2.22 21.34
CA ASP A 31 9.75 -1.91 22.50
C ASP A 31 8.98 -1.52 23.78
N SER A 32 7.65 -1.43 23.76
CA SER A 32 6.85 -0.99 24.93
C SER A 32 6.21 -2.13 25.73
N LYS A 33 6.47 -3.41 25.37
CA LYS A 33 5.79 -4.56 26.02
C LYS A 33 6.68 -5.60 26.68
N ASP A 34 7.94 -5.31 27.03
CA ASP A 34 8.69 -6.26 27.87
C ASP A 34 9.61 -5.59 28.90
N LYS A 35 9.06 -5.40 30.10
CA LYS A 35 9.83 -5.36 31.34
C LYS A 35 9.86 -6.77 31.93
N LYS A 36 10.81 -7.62 31.53
CA LYS A 36 11.43 -8.65 32.40
C LYS A 36 12.64 -9.34 31.75
N ASP A 37 13.73 -9.36 32.52
CA ASP A 37 14.94 -10.20 32.47
C ASP A 37 15.92 -10.13 31.28
N PRO A 38 17.19 -9.70 31.50
CA PRO A 38 18.21 -9.60 30.46
C PRO A 38 19.25 -10.73 30.57
N SER A 39 19.02 -11.93 30.01
CA SER A 39 20.09 -12.95 30.05
C SER A 39 20.04 -14.12 29.06
N GLU A 40 19.20 -14.19 28.02
CA GLU A 40 19.23 -15.43 27.20
C GLU A 40 18.66 -15.38 25.76
N ASN A 41 18.71 -14.23 25.06
CA ASN A 41 18.06 -14.12 23.75
C ASN A 41 18.92 -13.53 22.61
N ASN A 42 20.25 -13.69 22.67
CA ASN A 42 21.14 -13.19 21.60
C ASN A 42 21.49 -14.21 20.50
N THR A 43 20.98 -15.45 20.57
CA THR A 43 21.26 -16.49 19.55
C THR A 43 20.08 -16.84 18.64
N LYS A 44 18.86 -16.33 18.91
CA LYS A 44 17.68 -16.55 18.04
C LYS A 44 17.33 -15.39 17.12
N LYS A 45 17.89 -14.19 17.33
CA LYS A 45 17.62 -13.01 16.48
C LYS A 45 18.40 -13.01 15.15
N ALA A 46 19.60 -13.61 15.13
CA ALA A 46 20.45 -13.64 13.94
C ALA A 46 19.96 -14.61 12.83
N ASP A 47 19.20 -15.65 13.19
CA ASP A 47 18.71 -16.66 12.23
C ASP A 47 17.36 -16.28 11.59
N ALA A 48 16.61 -15.36 12.22
CA ALA A 48 15.38 -14.80 11.66
C ALA A 48 15.68 -13.69 10.63
N GLU A 49 16.65 -12.82 10.92
CA GLU A 49 17.08 -11.76 9.98
C GLU A 49 17.69 -12.38 8.71
N ASN A 50 18.44 -13.48 8.82
CA ASN A 50 19.04 -14.16 7.67
C ASN A 50 18.02 -14.86 6.75
N LYS A 51 16.85 -15.27 7.27
CA LYS A 51 15.76 -15.83 6.45
C LYS A 51 14.97 -14.74 5.75
N ASP A 52 14.65 -13.65 6.46
CA ASP A 52 13.95 -12.50 5.89
C ASP A 52 14.77 -11.81 4.79
N GLU A 53 16.10 -11.75 4.93
CA GLU A 53 16.99 -11.22 3.88
C GLU A 53 17.01 -12.13 2.65
N LYS A 54 17.10 -13.45 2.82
CA LYS A 54 17.03 -14.41 1.71
C LYS A 54 15.69 -14.38 1.00
N GLU A 55 14.58 -14.30 1.73
CA GLU A 55 13.25 -14.18 1.13
C GLU A 55 13.08 -12.85 0.37
N ARG A 56 13.67 -11.75 0.87
CA ARG A 56 13.69 -10.47 0.16
C ARG A 56 14.55 -10.53 -1.09
N ASP A 57 15.73 -11.12 -1.01
CA ASP A 57 16.66 -11.26 -2.14
C ASP A 57 16.09 -12.18 -3.22
N GLU A 58 15.47 -13.31 -2.85
CA GLU A 58 14.76 -14.20 -3.77
C GLU A 58 13.60 -13.49 -4.47
N LYS A 59 12.87 -12.64 -3.75
CA LYS A 59 11.77 -11.85 -4.31
C LYS A 59 12.26 -10.72 -5.21
N ILE A 60 13.38 -10.09 -4.86
CA ILE A 60 14.06 -9.09 -5.69
C ILE A 60 14.59 -9.76 -6.96
N ASP A 61 15.17 -10.95 -6.87
CA ASP A 61 15.68 -11.69 -8.01
C ASP A 61 14.56 -12.22 -8.89
N ALA A 62 13.43 -12.64 -8.32
CA ALA A 62 12.22 -12.95 -9.09
C ALA A 62 11.72 -11.73 -9.86
N ILE A 63 11.65 -10.55 -9.24
CA ILE A 63 11.23 -9.30 -9.89
C ILE A 63 12.24 -8.85 -10.96
N LYS A 64 13.55 -8.97 -10.71
CA LYS A 64 14.59 -8.68 -11.70
C LYS A 64 14.50 -9.63 -12.91
N LYS A 65 14.16 -10.91 -12.67
CA LYS A 65 13.96 -11.90 -13.72
C LYS A 65 12.69 -11.62 -14.52
N GLU A 66 11.62 -11.14 -13.90
CA GLU A 66 10.42 -10.64 -14.59
C GLU A 66 10.70 -9.35 -15.38
N GLN A 67 11.57 -8.46 -14.89
CA GLN A 67 12.07 -7.29 -15.64
C GLN A 67 13.02 -7.64 -16.79
N SER A 68 13.52 -8.88 -16.84
CA SER A 68 14.32 -9.37 -17.97
C SER A 68 13.48 -9.91 -19.13
N THR A 69 12.14 -9.87 -19.01
CA THR A 69 11.29 -9.83 -20.22
C THR A 69 11.68 -8.57 -20.99
N PRO A 70 12.07 -8.69 -22.27
CA PRO A 70 12.76 -7.63 -22.97
C PRO A 70 11.97 -6.34 -22.85
N LEU A 71 12.67 -5.30 -22.40
CA LEU A 71 12.19 -3.93 -22.36
C LEU A 71 11.44 -3.69 -23.67
N SER A 72 10.18 -3.28 -23.54
CA SER A 72 9.34 -2.71 -24.59
C SER A 72 10.18 -2.35 -25.81
N ASP A 73 10.00 -3.08 -26.92
CA ASP A 73 10.63 -2.75 -28.19
C ASP A 73 10.66 -1.22 -28.35
N ASP A 74 11.81 -0.64 -28.66
CA ASP A 74 12.00 0.81 -28.93
C ASP A 74 11.28 1.26 -30.23
N SER A 75 10.30 0.45 -30.65
CA SER A 75 9.29 0.75 -31.62
C SER A 75 8.38 1.86 -31.07
N PRO A 76 7.97 2.82 -31.91
CA PRO A 76 7.01 3.84 -31.51
C PRO A 76 5.82 3.19 -30.82
N ARG A 77 5.54 3.61 -29.58
CA ARG A 77 4.38 3.13 -28.82
C ARG A 77 3.12 3.59 -29.54
N ILE A 78 2.54 2.74 -30.38
CA ILE A 78 1.31 3.04 -31.12
C ILE A 78 0.14 2.96 -30.14
N PHE A 79 -0.36 4.12 -29.71
CA PHE A 79 -1.56 4.19 -28.89
C PHE A 79 -2.79 4.26 -29.80
N SER A 80 -3.58 3.19 -29.85
CA SER A 80 -4.91 3.20 -30.44
C SER A 80 -5.95 3.67 -29.42
N LEU A 81 -6.77 4.65 -29.78
CA LEU A 81 -7.91 5.04 -28.94
C LEU A 81 -8.99 3.96 -29.04
N HIS A 82 -9.02 3.05 -28.07
CA HIS A 82 -10.12 2.09 -27.96
C HIS A 82 -11.40 2.79 -27.46
N LYS A 83 -12.52 2.55 -28.15
CA LYS A 83 -13.84 3.13 -27.81
C LYS A 83 -14.26 2.85 -26.35
N ASN A 84 -13.76 1.77 -25.77
CA ASN A 84 -14.06 1.34 -24.40
C ASN A 84 -13.40 2.21 -23.32
N PHE A 85 -12.41 3.03 -23.63
CA PHE A 85 -11.76 3.90 -22.63
C PHE A 85 -12.72 4.92 -22.03
N TYR A 86 -13.68 5.42 -22.80
CA TYR A 86 -14.71 6.30 -22.27
C TYR A 86 -15.57 5.59 -21.23
N GLN A 87 -16.02 4.36 -21.52
CA GLN A 87 -16.79 3.55 -20.59
C GLN A 87 -16.00 3.25 -19.30
N MET A 88 -14.74 2.79 -19.44
CA MET A 88 -13.86 2.56 -18.29
C MET A 88 -13.65 3.81 -17.44
N ARG A 89 -13.55 4.99 -18.06
CA ARG A 89 -13.40 6.26 -17.33
C ARG A 89 -14.65 6.60 -16.55
N ILE A 90 -15.82 6.45 -17.15
CA ILE A 90 -17.11 6.68 -16.48
C ILE A 90 -17.27 5.72 -15.30
N ASP A 91 -16.96 4.44 -15.50
CA ASP A 91 -17.06 3.43 -14.43
C ASP A 91 -16.07 3.74 -13.29
N ARG A 92 -14.85 4.16 -13.61
CA ARG A 92 -13.87 4.60 -12.61
C ARG A 92 -14.37 5.80 -11.80
N LEU A 93 -14.93 6.81 -12.45
CA LEU A 93 -15.46 8.00 -11.77
C LEU A 93 -16.64 7.64 -10.85
N ARG A 94 -17.57 6.82 -11.32
CA ARG A 94 -18.71 6.33 -10.53
C ARG A 94 -18.25 5.52 -9.32
N ASN A 95 -17.28 4.62 -9.50
CA ASN A 95 -16.75 3.79 -8.41
C ASN A 95 -16.05 4.63 -7.34
N VAL A 96 -15.29 5.65 -7.74
CA VAL A 96 -14.65 6.59 -6.80
C VAL A 96 -15.70 7.40 -6.02
N GLU A 97 -16.75 7.89 -6.68
CA GLU A 97 -17.83 8.62 -6.01
C GLU A 97 -18.60 7.73 -5.04
N ALA A 98 -18.96 6.51 -5.45
CA ALA A 98 -19.66 5.53 -4.62
C ALA A 98 -18.83 5.16 -3.37
N ALA A 99 -17.53 4.92 -3.55
CA ALA A 99 -16.62 4.66 -2.43
C ALA A 99 -16.51 5.85 -1.47
N LYS A 100 -16.44 7.08 -2.01
CA LYS A 100 -16.41 8.30 -1.19
C LYS A 100 -17.71 8.49 -0.39
N ARG A 101 -18.86 8.29 -1.03
CA ARG A 101 -20.18 8.39 -0.39
C ARG A 101 -20.36 7.32 0.70
N SER A 102 -19.93 6.08 0.44
CA SER A 102 -19.94 4.99 1.42
C SER A 102 -19.07 5.32 2.63
N ARG A 103 -17.85 5.79 2.41
CA ARG A 103 -16.94 6.21 3.49
C ARG A 103 -17.54 7.34 4.33
N GLN A 104 -18.17 8.33 3.70
CA GLN A 104 -18.80 9.44 4.42
C GLN A 104 -19.96 8.94 5.30
N ARG A 105 -20.83 8.08 4.76
CA ARG A 105 -21.91 7.45 5.52
C ARG A 105 -21.40 6.66 6.73
N LEU A 106 -20.31 5.91 6.56
CA LEU A 106 -19.71 5.15 7.66
C LEU A 106 -19.03 6.04 8.73
N GLN A 107 -18.66 7.26 8.39
CA GLN A 107 -18.12 8.23 9.36
C GLN A 107 -19.22 8.86 10.21
N ASP A 108 -20.44 8.95 9.68
CA ASP A 108 -21.56 9.54 10.41
C ASP A 108 -22.09 8.53 11.45
N PRO A 109 -22.00 8.82 12.76
CA PRO A 109 -22.44 7.89 13.81
C PRO A 109 -23.97 7.71 13.81
N SER A 110 -24.72 8.64 13.22
CA SER A 110 -26.17 8.56 13.03
C SER A 110 -26.59 7.76 11.79
N PHE A 111 -25.64 7.28 10.98
CA PHE A 111 -25.96 6.47 9.79
C PHE A 111 -26.45 5.07 10.16
N PHE A 112 -25.94 4.53 11.26
CA PHE A 112 -26.44 3.28 11.78
C PHE A 112 -27.70 3.53 12.61
N PRO A 113 -28.75 2.72 12.43
CA PRO A 113 -29.93 2.82 13.27
C PRO A 113 -29.52 2.55 14.73
N SER A 114 -29.89 3.45 15.63
CA SER A 114 -29.75 3.21 17.06
C SER A 114 -30.80 2.20 17.51
N VAL A 115 -30.41 1.30 18.42
CA VAL A 115 -31.39 0.44 19.09
C VAL A 115 -32.34 1.30 19.92
N PRO A 116 -33.64 0.96 20.00
CA PRO A 116 -34.57 1.69 20.84
C PRO A 116 -34.15 1.57 22.31
N SER A 117 -33.79 2.69 22.93
CA SER A 117 -33.65 2.78 24.39
C SER A 117 -35.05 2.81 24.98
N GLY A 118 -35.49 1.65 25.48
CA GLY A 118 -36.80 1.49 26.10
C GLY A 118 -36.88 2.22 27.43
N ASP A 119 -37.10 3.53 27.38
CA ASP A 119 -37.68 4.28 28.49
C ASP A 119 -39.21 4.19 28.34
N ILE A 120 -39.80 3.29 29.14
CA ILE A 120 -41.20 3.29 29.56
C ILE A 120 -41.24 3.88 30.96
#